data_AF-A0A1A8MXP3-F1
#
_entry.id   AF-A0A1A8MXP3-F1
#
_cell.length_a   1.000
_cell.length_b   1.000
_cell.length_c   1.000
_cell.angle_alpha   90.00
_cell.angle_beta   90.00
_cell.angle_gamma   90.00
#
_symmetry.space_group_name_H-M   'P 1'
#
loop_
_entity.id
_entity.type
_entity.pdbx_description
1 polymer ?
#
loop_
_entity_poly.entity_id
_entity_poly.type
_entity_poly.pdbx_seq_one_letter_code
_entity_poly.pdbx_strand_id
1 'polypeptide(L)'
;FQLVADLFQDKDNVSSSKPSKVNIRALKTVPKAPNKEHRKTVGHQFRSSLQLLMETLNATTPHYVRCIKPNDYKEAFSFDSRRAVQQLRACGVLETIRISAAGYPSRWTYPDFFSRYRVLMKKSDMMLADKKQVCKNLLETL
;
A
#
# COMPACT_ATOMS: atom_id res chain seq x y z
N PHE A 1 1.51 18.41 -20.18
CA PHE A 1 1.30 16.98 -20.47
C PHE A 1 2.32 16.43 -21.47
N GLN A 2 3.58 16.88 -21.42
CA GLN A 2 4.63 16.48 -22.37
C GLN A 2 5.30 15.14 -22.01
N LEU A 3 5.24 14.74 -20.73
CA LEU A 3 5.95 13.57 -20.20
C LEU A 3 5.41 12.20 -20.68
N VAL A 4 4.20 12.13 -21.21
CA VAL A 4 3.58 10.87 -21.67
C VAL A 4 4.02 10.53 -23.10
N ALA A 5 4.36 11.54 -23.90
CA ALA A 5 4.84 11.34 -25.28
C ALA A 5 6.25 10.73 -25.33
N ASP A 6 7.08 10.99 -24.31
CA ASP A 6 8.46 10.49 -24.22
C ASP A 6 8.52 8.99 -23.87
N LEU A 7 7.41 8.38 -23.43
CA LEU A 7 7.37 6.96 -23.07
C LEU A 7 7.24 6.01 -24.28
N PHE A 8 6.96 6.53 -25.48
CA PHE A 8 6.65 5.72 -26.67
C PHE A 8 7.58 5.96 -27.87
N GLN A 9 8.68 6.70 -27.70
CA GLN A 9 9.66 6.88 -28.78
C GLN A 9 10.72 5.77 -28.72
N ASP A 10 10.50 4.72 -29.51
CA ASP A 10 11.55 3.77 -29.88
C ASP A 10 12.67 4.54 -30.61
N LYS A 11 13.83 4.67 -29.96
CA LYS A 11 15.05 5.22 -30.55
C LYS A 11 15.64 4.18 -31.52
N ASP A 12 15.21 4.21 -32.77
CA ASP A 12 15.98 3.62 -33.87
C ASP A 12 17.18 4.53 -34.18
N ASN A 13 18.34 4.14 -33.67
CA ASN A 13 19.61 4.83 -33.91
C ASN A 13 20.14 4.46 -35.30
N VAL A 14 19.77 5.24 -36.33
CA VAL A 14 20.37 5.17 -37.67
C VAL A 14 21.45 6.24 -37.79
N SER A 15 22.71 5.85 -37.67
CA SER A 15 23.85 6.68 -38.03
C SER A 15 24.24 6.47 -39.50
N SER A 16 24.29 7.58 -40.24
CA SER A 16 24.73 7.65 -41.64
C SER A 16 26.25 7.68 -41.77
N SER A 17 26.84 6.82 -42.61
CA SER A 17 28.19 7.01 -43.16
C SER A 17 28.32 6.49 -44.61
N LYS A 18 29.07 7.26 -45.41
CA LYS A 18 29.25 7.29 -46.88
C LYS A 18 29.78 5.99 -47.55
N PRO A 19 29.75 5.86 -48.90
CA PRO A 19 29.90 4.57 -49.58
C PRO A 19 31.37 4.23 -49.88
N SER A 20 31.75 2.99 -49.57
CA SER A 20 32.99 2.36 -50.06
C SER A 20 32.59 1.19 -50.97
N LYS A 21 33.15 1.14 -52.18
CA LYS A 21 32.93 0.05 -53.15
C LYS A 21 33.49 -1.26 -52.57
N VAL A 22 32.66 -2.29 -52.44
CA VAL A 22 33.10 -3.63 -51.98
C VAL A 22 32.57 -4.69 -52.94
N ASN A 23 33.49 -5.54 -53.42
CA ASN A 23 33.26 -6.67 -54.31
C ASN A 23 32.36 -7.74 -53.63
N ILE A 24 31.24 -8.08 -54.26
CA ILE A 24 30.29 -9.09 -53.77
C ILE A 24 30.75 -10.48 -54.21
N ARG A 25 31.28 -11.28 -53.29
CA ARG A 25 31.24 -12.75 -53.38
C ARG A 25 30.09 -13.24 -52.53
N ALA A 26 29.20 -14.04 -53.11
CA ALA A 26 28.04 -14.59 -52.42
C ALA A 26 28.48 -15.53 -51.30
N LEU A 27 28.37 -15.07 -50.04
CA LEU A 27 28.46 -15.95 -48.88
C LEU A 27 27.16 -16.76 -48.81
N LYS A 28 27.28 -18.09 -48.83
CA LYS A 28 26.17 -19.00 -48.51
C LYS A 28 25.56 -18.57 -47.18
N THR A 29 24.29 -18.20 -47.20
CA THR A 29 23.51 -17.82 -46.01
C THR A 29 23.31 -19.06 -45.14
N VAL A 30 24.09 -19.19 -44.07
CA VAL A 30 23.73 -20.08 -42.97
C VAL A 30 22.40 -19.57 -42.40
N PRO A 31 21.35 -20.40 -42.29
CA PRO A 31 20.08 -19.95 -41.71
C PRO A 31 20.36 -19.50 -40.28
N LYS A 32 20.22 -18.20 -39.99
CA LYS A 32 20.14 -17.73 -38.61
C LYS A 32 18.92 -18.43 -38.01
N ALA A 33 19.16 -19.25 -36.99
CA ALA A 33 18.09 -19.81 -36.18
C ALA A 33 17.11 -18.66 -35.81
N PRO A 34 15.78 -18.91 -35.86
CA PRO A 34 14.83 -17.86 -35.53
C PRO A 34 15.16 -17.36 -34.13
N ASN A 35 15.48 -16.07 -34.02
CA ASN A 35 15.70 -15.44 -32.73
C ASN A 35 14.38 -15.53 -31.96
N LYS A 36 14.23 -16.60 -31.18
CA LYS A 36 13.14 -16.87 -30.25
C LYS A 36 13.28 -16.00 -29.00
N GLU A 37 13.79 -14.78 -29.13
CA GLU A 37 13.50 -13.69 -28.21
C GLU A 37 11.99 -13.49 -28.26
N HIS A 38 11.28 -14.24 -27.43
CA HIS A 38 9.86 -14.03 -27.14
C HIS A 38 9.74 -12.57 -26.71
N ARG A 39 9.25 -11.71 -27.61
CA ARG A 39 8.96 -10.30 -27.29
C ARG A 39 8.11 -10.31 -26.03
N LYS A 40 8.65 -9.78 -24.93
CA LYS A 40 7.98 -9.76 -23.63
C LYS A 40 6.65 -9.04 -23.80
N THR A 41 5.56 -9.74 -23.52
CA THR A 41 4.22 -9.15 -23.58
C THR A 41 4.09 -8.02 -22.55
N VAL A 42 3.17 -7.09 -22.80
CA VAL A 42 2.86 -6.02 -21.82
C VAL A 42 2.50 -6.62 -20.46
N GLY A 43 1.80 -7.75 -20.43
CA GLY A 43 1.48 -8.46 -19.19
C GLY A 43 2.71 -9.00 -18.45
N HIS A 44 3.72 -9.52 -19.17
CA HIS A 44 4.96 -9.95 -18.55
C HIS A 44 5.72 -8.76 -17.94
N GLN A 45 5.78 -7.63 -18.65
CA GLN A 45 6.41 -6.42 -18.13
C GLN A 45 5.68 -5.89 -16.88
N PHE A 46 4.35 -5.79 -16.91
CA PHE A 46 3.55 -5.36 -15.75
C PHE A 46 3.76 -6.27 -14.53
N ARG A 47 3.77 -7.59 -14.73
CA ARG A 47 4.03 -8.55 -13.65
C ARG A 47 5.41 -8.34 -13.04
N SER A 48 6.45 -8.20 -13.87
CA SER A 48 7.81 -7.94 -13.39
C SER A 48 7.91 -6.63 -12.60
N SER A 49 7.29 -5.55 -13.10
CA SER A 49 7.24 -4.27 -12.40
C SER A 49 6.48 -4.36 -11.07
N LEU A 50 5.36 -5.08 -11.02
CA LEU A 50 4.58 -5.28 -9.80
C LEU A 50 5.36 -6.11 -8.77
N GLN A 51 6.08 -7.14 -9.21
CA GLN A 51 6.91 -7.96 -8.33
C GLN A 51 8.01 -7.11 -7.66
N LEU A 52 8.74 -6.31 -8.46
CA LEU A 52 9.79 -5.42 -7.94
C LEU A 52 9.22 -4.39 -6.94
N LEU A 53 8.02 -3.86 -7.22
CA LEU A 53 7.32 -2.97 -6.30
C LEU A 53 7.02 -3.67 -4.97
N MET A 54 6.46 -4.89 -5.00
CA MET A 54 6.13 -5.63 -3.80
C MET A 54 7.38 -5.99 -2.98
N GLU A 55 8.48 -6.37 -3.63
CA GLU A 55 9.78 -6.60 -2.96
C GLU A 55 10.25 -5.35 -2.21
N THR A 56 10.13 -4.18 -2.85
CA THR A 56 10.51 -2.90 -2.25
C THR A 56 9.62 -2.55 -1.06
N LEU A 57 8.29 -2.69 -1.20
CA LEU A 57 7.34 -2.37 -0.12
C LEU A 57 7.50 -3.31 1.08
N ASN A 58 7.73 -4.60 0.85
CA ASN A 58 7.90 -5.60 1.90
C ASN A 58 9.19 -5.39 2.72
N ALA A 59 10.17 -4.65 2.20
CA ALA A 59 11.37 -4.25 2.91
C ALA A 59 11.17 -3.01 3.82
N THR A 60 9.95 -2.46 3.89
CA THR A 60 9.62 -1.25 4.65
C THR A 60 8.56 -1.49 5.72
N THR A 61 8.34 -0.49 6.58
CA THR A 61 7.15 -0.45 7.46
C THR A 61 6.03 0.29 6.72
N PRO A 62 4.93 -0.38 6.34
CA PRO A 62 3.91 0.24 5.52
C PRO A 62 2.98 1.14 6.34
N HIS A 63 2.61 2.28 5.77
CA HIS A 63 1.55 3.15 6.26
C HIS A 63 0.47 3.27 5.18
N TYR A 64 -0.79 2.98 5.56
CA TYR A 64 -1.89 2.92 4.60
C TYR A 64 -2.83 4.12 4.75
N VAL A 65 -3.15 4.78 3.64
CA VAL A 65 -4.18 5.82 3.56
C VAL A 65 -5.32 5.31 2.68
N ARG A 66 -6.56 5.39 3.19
CA ARG A 66 -7.77 5.00 2.47
C ARG A 66 -8.59 6.26 2.14
N CYS A 67 -8.64 6.61 0.87
CA CYS A 67 -9.46 7.72 0.39
C CYS A 67 -10.91 7.27 0.22
N ILE A 68 -11.86 8.09 0.68
CA ILE A 68 -13.31 7.83 0.55
C ILE A 68 -13.92 8.96 -0.29
N LYS A 69 -14.61 8.60 -1.37
CA LYS A 69 -15.36 9.55 -2.20
C LYS A 69 -16.69 9.87 -1.48
N PRO A 70 -17.01 11.14 -1.18
CA PRO A 70 -18.17 11.49 -0.36
C PRO A 70 -19.50 11.33 -1.10
N ASN A 71 -19.54 11.56 -2.41
CA ASN A 71 -20.71 11.37 -3.27
C ASN A 71 -20.28 11.12 -4.71
N ASP A 72 -21.17 10.62 -5.57
CA ASP A 72 -20.80 10.34 -6.97
C ASP A 72 -20.91 11.52 -7.93
N TYR A 73 -21.71 12.52 -7.57
CA TYR A 73 -22.00 13.72 -8.34
C TYR A 73 -20.87 14.74 -8.36
N LYS A 74 -19.80 14.51 -7.58
CA LYS A 74 -18.64 15.41 -7.41
C LYS A 74 -19.03 16.76 -6.79
N GLU A 75 -20.08 16.76 -5.98
CA GLU A 75 -20.57 17.95 -5.30
C GLU A 75 -19.78 18.20 -4.01
N ALA A 76 -19.45 19.46 -3.73
CA ALA A 76 -18.90 19.84 -2.44
C ALA A 76 -19.98 19.77 -1.35
N PHE A 77 -19.58 19.48 -0.12
CA PHE A 77 -20.46 19.44 1.07
C PHE A 77 -21.65 18.46 1.00
N SER A 78 -21.68 17.56 0.02
CA SER A 78 -22.67 16.50 -0.12
C SER A 78 -22.06 15.15 0.29
N PHE A 79 -22.72 14.41 1.18
CA PHE A 79 -22.21 13.12 1.69
C PHE A 79 -23.29 12.03 1.57
N ASP A 80 -22.97 10.99 0.81
CA ASP A 80 -23.75 9.77 0.70
C ASP A 80 -23.18 8.70 1.64
N SER A 81 -23.90 8.48 2.74
CA SER A 81 -23.52 7.50 3.76
C SER A 81 -23.55 6.06 3.24
N ARG A 82 -24.48 5.70 2.35
CA ARG A 82 -24.57 4.33 1.80
C ARG A 82 -23.36 4.06 0.93
N ARG A 83 -23.01 5.02 0.08
CA ARG A 83 -21.83 4.92 -0.79
C ARG A 83 -20.53 4.90 -0.01
N ALA A 84 -20.42 5.65 1.08
CA ALA A 84 -19.26 5.60 1.97
C ALA A 84 -19.10 4.22 2.64
N VAL A 85 -20.19 3.65 3.17
CA VAL A 85 -20.17 2.31 3.80
C VAL A 85 -19.78 1.21 2.81
N GLN A 86 -20.28 1.27 1.57
CA GLN A 86 -19.87 0.33 0.51
C GLN A 86 -18.36 0.41 0.24
N GLN A 87 -17.80 1.61 0.15
CA GLN A 87 -16.36 1.80 -0.02
C GLN A 87 -15.58 1.24 1.17
N LEU A 88 -16.01 1.52 2.42
CA LEU A 88 -15.36 1.01 3.64
C LEU A 88 -15.32 -0.52 3.70
N ARG A 89 -16.35 -1.20 3.17
CA ARG A 89 -16.37 -2.66 3.02
C ARG A 89 -15.39 -3.12 1.94
N ALA A 90 -15.49 -2.54 0.74
CA ALA A 90 -14.67 -2.94 -0.41
C ALA A 90 -13.16 -2.69 -0.19
N CYS A 91 -12.79 -1.62 0.52
CA CYS A 91 -11.39 -1.32 0.84
C CYS A 91 -10.87 -2.01 2.12
N GLY A 92 -11.70 -2.86 2.75
CA GLY A 92 -11.30 -3.69 3.89
C GLY A 92 -11.14 -2.94 5.22
N VAL A 93 -11.60 -1.69 5.32
CA VAL A 93 -11.50 -0.89 6.57
C VAL A 93 -12.30 -1.53 7.69
N LEU A 94 -13.56 -1.92 7.42
CA LEU A 94 -14.40 -2.56 8.43
C LEU A 94 -13.84 -3.92 8.86
N GLU A 95 -13.24 -4.66 7.92
CA GLU A 95 -12.62 -5.95 8.20
C GLU A 95 -11.36 -5.79 9.07
N THR A 96 -10.56 -4.76 8.80
CA THR A 96 -9.38 -4.43 9.61
C THR A 96 -9.78 -4.07 11.03
N ILE A 97 -10.84 -3.27 11.19
CA ILE A 97 -11.40 -2.94 12.52
C ILE A 97 -11.90 -4.21 13.21
N ARG A 98 -12.60 -5.10 12.50
CA ARG A 98 -13.12 -6.36 13.03
C ARG A 98 -11.99 -7.27 13.55
N ILE A 99 -10.94 -7.46 12.76
CA ILE A 99 -9.77 -8.24 13.16
C ILE A 99 -9.07 -7.61 14.37
N SER A 100 -8.89 -6.29 14.36
CA SER A 100 -8.28 -5.56 15.48
C SER A 100 -9.08 -5.69 16.78
N ALA A 101 -10.42 -5.63 16.67
CA ALA A 101 -11.35 -5.75 17.79
C ALA A 101 -11.39 -7.16 18.40
N ALA A 102 -11.10 -8.21 17.63
CA ALA A 102 -11.00 -9.58 18.15
C ALA A 102 -9.78 -9.80 19.08
N GLY A 103 -8.82 -8.87 19.09
CA GLY A 103 -7.73 -8.84 20.06
C GLY A 103 -8.06 -7.93 21.25
N TYR A 104 -7.13 -7.02 21.54
CA TYR A 104 -7.29 -5.97 22.57
C TYR A 104 -6.74 -4.65 21.99
N PRO A 105 -7.53 -3.97 21.14
CA PRO A 105 -7.05 -2.79 20.40
C PRO A 105 -6.86 -1.58 21.32
N SER A 106 -7.64 -1.50 22.41
CA SER A 106 -7.49 -0.46 23.42
C SER A 106 -6.50 -0.92 24.49
N ARG A 107 -5.33 -0.30 24.52
CA ARG A 107 -4.28 -0.58 25.52
C ARG A 107 -3.95 0.69 26.27
N TRP A 108 -3.97 0.60 27.59
CA TRP A 108 -3.68 1.72 28.49
C TRP A 108 -2.52 1.34 29.39
N THR A 109 -1.65 2.31 29.68
CA THR A 109 -0.67 2.12 30.76
C THR A 109 -1.39 2.22 32.10
N TYR A 110 -0.89 1.54 33.14
CA TYR A 110 -1.48 1.65 34.48
C TYR A 110 -1.54 3.11 35.00
N PRO A 111 -0.51 3.96 34.79
CA PRO A 111 -0.61 5.37 35.14
C PRO A 111 -1.73 6.13 34.41
N ASP A 112 -1.92 5.92 33.10
CA ASP A 112 -2.96 6.61 32.32
C ASP A 112 -4.36 6.17 32.75
N PHE A 113 -4.54 4.86 32.96
CA PHE A 113 -5.79 4.30 33.45
C PHE A 113 -6.13 4.86 34.84
N PHE A 114 -5.16 4.83 35.77
CA PHE A 114 -5.33 5.40 37.11
C PHE A 114 -5.69 6.88 37.04
N SER A 115 -4.94 7.68 36.28
CA SER A 115 -5.17 9.12 36.14
C SER A 115 -6.58 9.44 35.65
N ARG A 116 -7.07 8.68 34.66
CA ARG A 116 -8.40 8.85 34.07
C ARG A 116 -9.52 8.40 35.00
N TYR A 117 -9.38 7.26 35.67
CA TYR A 117 -10.46 6.61 36.40
C TYR A 117 -10.37 6.74 37.93
N ARG A 118 -9.39 7.47 38.48
CA ARG A 118 -9.26 7.73 39.93
C ARG A 118 -10.52 8.30 40.58
N VAL A 119 -11.37 9.01 39.84
CA VAL A 119 -12.63 9.57 40.34
C VAL A 119 -13.66 8.50 40.72
N LEU A 120 -13.49 7.28 40.19
CA LEU A 120 -14.33 6.12 40.51
C LEU A 120 -13.77 5.30 41.69
N MET A 121 -12.58 5.66 42.22
CA MET A 121 -11.89 4.88 43.25
C MET A 121 -12.26 5.34 44.67
N LYS A 122 -12.21 4.39 45.61
CA LYS A 122 -12.33 4.69 47.04
C LYS A 122 -11.04 5.35 47.55
N LYS A 123 -11.14 6.15 48.62
CA LYS A 123 -9.97 6.81 49.24
C LYS A 123 -8.88 5.85 49.67
N SER A 124 -9.24 4.62 50.06
CA SER A 124 -8.30 3.55 50.41
C SER A 124 -7.42 3.12 49.24
N ASP A 125 -7.99 2.97 48.04
CA ASP A 125 -7.26 2.53 46.85
C ASP A 125 -6.34 3.62 46.29
N MET A 126 -6.69 4.89 46.49
CA MET A 126 -5.84 6.02 46.07
C MET A 126 -4.53 6.15 46.85
N MET A 127 -4.44 5.53 48.03
CA MET A 127 -3.26 5.58 48.90
C MET A 127 -2.28 4.42 48.64
N LEU A 128 -2.64 3.45 47.81
CA LEU A 128 -1.73 2.36 47.42
C LEU A 128 -0.68 2.86 46.43
N ALA A 129 0.59 2.57 46.70
CA ALA A 129 1.69 2.87 45.78
C ALA A 129 1.65 2.02 44.49
N ASP A 130 1.09 0.81 44.58
CA ASP A 130 0.99 -0.11 43.43
C ASP A 130 -0.19 0.23 42.52
N LYS A 131 0.08 1.02 41.49
CA LYS A 131 -0.90 1.40 40.45
C LYS A 131 -1.51 0.20 39.74
N LYS A 132 -0.79 -0.92 39.59
CA LYS A 132 -1.32 -2.12 38.93
C LYS A 132 -2.42 -2.74 39.77
N GLN A 133 -2.15 -2.94 41.07
CA GLN A 133 -3.14 -3.48 42.00
C GLN A 133 -4.36 -2.56 42.10
N VAL A 134 -4.14 -1.25 42.13
CA VAL A 134 -5.22 -0.26 42.19
C VAL A 134 -6.11 -0.29 40.94
N CYS A 135 -5.52 -0.40 39.74
CA CYS A 135 -6.28 -0.59 38.50
C CYS A 135 -7.10 -1.89 38.52
N LYS A 136 -6.52 -2.98 39.05
CA LYS A 136 -7.21 -4.26 39.19
C LYS A 136 -8.40 -4.16 40.15
N ASN A 137 -8.21 -3.58 41.34
CA ASN A 137 -9.28 -3.38 42.33
C ASN A 137 -10.45 -2.59 41.73
N LEU A 138 -10.15 -1.53 40.96
CA LEU A 138 -11.20 -0.76 40.30
C LEU A 138 -11.96 -1.61 39.29
N LEU A 139 -11.27 -2.37 38.44
CA LEU A 139 -11.93 -3.23 37.43
C LEU A 139 -12.78 -4.34 38.05
N GLU A 140 -12.45 -4.83 39.24
CA GLU A 140 -13.26 -5.80 39.99
C GLU A 140 -14.50 -5.16 40.66
N THR A 141 -14.52 -3.83 40.79
CA THR A 141 -15.61 -3.09 41.44
C THR A 141 -16.62 -2.50 40.44
N LEU A 142 -16.25 -2.41 39.16
CA LEU A 142 -17.10 -1.91 38.06
C LEU A 142 -18.02 -3.01 37.52
#